data_AF-A0A914CWL4-F1
#
_entry.id   AF-A0A914CWL4-F1
#
_cell.length_a   1.000
_cell.length_b   1.000
_cell.length_c   1.000
_cell.angle_alpha   90.00
_cell.angle_beta   90.00
_cell.angle_gamma   90.00
#
_symmetry.space_group_name_H-M   'P 1'
#
loop_
_entity.id
_entity.type
_entity.pdbx_description
1 polymer ?
#
loop_
_entity_poly.entity_id
_entity_poly.type
_entity_poly.pdbx_seq_one_letter_code
_entity_poly.pdbx_strand_id
1 'polypeptide(L)' 'MHGYCALWTPDLHLVGGQFLDLETRVVKYWSQNCTECHRSGATIPISNSKFLHYPCAVKRGCRFDERTFTCHVPTSTI' A
#
# COMPACT_ATOMS: atom_id res chain seq x y z
N MET A 1 10.46 6.66 2.90
CA MET A 1 9.68 5.52 2.37
C MET A 1 10.31 4.23 2.87
N HIS A 2 9.54 3.20 3.27
CA HIS A 2 10.08 1.90 3.68
C HIS A 2 9.94 0.85 2.57
N GLY A 3 10.80 -0.17 2.56
CA GLY A 3 10.83 -1.21 1.52
C GLY A 3 9.49 -1.91 1.30
N TYR A 4 8.86 -2.45 2.34
CA TYR A 4 7.53 -3.05 2.23
C TYR A 4 6.46 -2.04 1.79
N CYS A 5 6.48 -0.81 2.29
CA CYS A 5 5.53 0.20 1.81
C CYS A 5 5.67 0.43 0.31
N ALA A 6 6.90 0.49 -0.21
CA ALA A 6 7.18 0.66 -1.64
C ALA A 6 6.76 -0.57 -2.46
N LEU A 7 7.10 -1.77 -1.98
CA LEU A 7 6.78 -3.02 -2.65
C LEU A 7 5.28 -3.22 -2.88
N TRP A 8 4.45 -2.79 -1.92
CA TRP A 8 2.99 -2.89 -1.99
C TRP A 8 2.30 -1.63 -2.54
N THR A 9 3.07 -0.65 -3.05
CA THR A 9 2.51 0.54 -3.72
C THR A 9 2.25 0.20 -5.19
N PRO A 10 1.06 0.51 -5.73
CA PRO A 10 0.79 0.33 -7.15
C PRO A 10 1.78 1.11 -8.01
N ASP A 11 2.11 0.56 -9.17
CA ASP A 11 3.00 1.15 -10.17
C ASP A 11 4.46 1.31 -9.74
N LEU A 12 4.89 0.81 -8.57
CA LEU A 12 6.31 0.68 -8.24
C LEU A 12 6.84 -0.67 -8.71
N HIS A 13 7.94 -0.65 -9.46
CA HIS A 13 8.60 -1.84 -9.97
C HIS A 13 10.00 -1.94 -9.39
N LEU A 14 10.33 -3.10 -8.82
CA LEU A 14 11.67 -3.42 -8.34
C LEU A 14 12.47 -4.07 -9.50
N VAL A 15 13.48 -3.37 -10.00
CA VAL A 15 14.36 -3.84 -11.08
C VAL A 15 15.80 -3.78 -10.60
N GLY A 16 16.52 -4.90 -10.63
CA GLY A 16 17.91 -4.94 -10.18
C GLY A 16 18.13 -4.52 -8.72
N GLY A 17 17.12 -4.71 -7.85
CA GLY A 17 17.17 -4.30 -6.45
C GLY A 17 16.87 -2.82 -6.19
N GLN A 18 16.43 -2.08 -7.22
CA GLN A 18 16.07 -0.67 -7.10
C GLN A 18 14.63 -0.42 -7.56
N PHE A 19 13.95 0.53 -6.91
CA PHE A 19 12.62 0.97 -7.33
C PHE A 19 12.75 2.04 -8.42
N LEU A 20 12.22 1.75 -9.61
CA LEU A 20 12.23 2.68 -10.73
C LEU A 20 11.33 3.89 -10.44
N ASP A 21 11.82 5.10 -10.72
CA ASP A 21 11.13 6.39 -10.52
C ASP A 21 10.45 6.55 -9.15
N LEU A 22 11.07 6.01 -8.08
CA LEU A 22 10.46 5.94 -6.75
C LEU A 22 9.91 7.30 -6.31
N GLU A 23 10.71 8.36 -6.36
CA GLU A 23 10.31 9.69 -5.92
C GLU A 23 9.09 10.20 -6.69
N THR A 24 9.09 10.09 -8.02
CA THR A 24 7.99 10.59 -8.85
C THR A 24 6.70 9.81 -8.64
N ARG A 25 6.80 8.48 -8.45
CA ARG A 25 5.64 7.60 -8.33
C ARG A 25 5.01 7.64 -6.95
N VAL A 26 5.77 7.89 -5.88
CA VAL A 26 5.22 7.95 -4.51
C VAL A 26 4.50 9.26 -4.20
N VAL A 27 4.78 10.35 -4.92
CA VAL A 27 4.20 11.68 -4.65
C VAL A 27 2.67 11.65 -4.66
N LYS A 28 2.04 10.88 -5.55
CA LYS A 28 0.56 10.77 -5.61
C LYS A 28 -0.05 10.12 -4.36
N TYR A 29 0.74 9.41 -3.56
CA TYR A 29 0.31 8.73 -2.34
C TYR A 29 0.56 9.53 -1.07
N TRP A 30 1.40 10.58 -1.11
CA TRP A 30 1.70 11.38 0.08
C TRP A 30 0.48 12.08 0.67
N SER A 31 -0.50 12.46 -0.16
CA SER A 31 -1.76 13.05 0.29
C SER A 31 -2.85 12.02 0.64
N GLN A 32 -2.62 10.73 0.37
CA GLN A 32 -3.62 9.70 0.62
C GLN A 32 -3.67 9.34 2.11
N ASN A 33 -4.87 9.39 2.67
CA ASN A 33 -5.09 9.11 4.09
C ASN A 33 -5.35 7.62 4.32
N CYS A 34 -4.71 7.09 5.36
CA CYS A 34 -4.93 5.73 5.81
C CYS A 34 -6.32 5.58 6.42
N THR A 35 -7.08 4.56 6.00
CA THR A 35 -8.43 4.30 6.52
C THR A 35 -8.41 3.81 7.98
N GLU A 36 -7.28 3.29 8.47
CA GLU A 36 -7.14 2.75 9.83
C GLU A 36 -6.66 3.80 10.86
N CYS A 37 -5.67 4.62 10.49
CA CYS A 37 -5.06 5.57 11.43
C CYS A 37 -5.30 7.04 11.07
N HIS A 38 -5.97 7.31 9.94
CA HIS A 38 -6.33 8.64 9.44
C HIS A 38 -5.14 9.59 9.17
N ARG A 39 -3.92 9.07 9.14
CA ARG A 39 -2.71 9.84 8.77
C ARG A 39 -2.39 9.68 7.29
N SER A 40 -1.73 10.69 6.73
CA SER A 40 -1.33 10.74 5.32
C SER A 40 -0.18 9.77 4.98
N GLY A 41 0.12 9.61 3.69
CA GLY A 41 1.20 8.73 3.18
C GLY A 41 0.82 7.26 3.05
N ALA A 42 -0.47 6.94 2.94
CA ALA A 42 -0.95 5.58 2.73
C ALA A 42 -0.84 5.17 1.25
N THR A 43 -0.20 4.05 0.95
CA THR A 43 0.13 3.68 -0.43
C THR A 43 -0.57 2.42 -0.92
N ILE A 44 -1.10 1.59 -0.01
CA ILE A 44 -1.69 0.29 -0.36
C ILE A 44 -3.19 0.47 -0.62
N PRO A 45 -3.68 0.32 -1.85
CA PRO A 45 -5.11 0.39 -2.13
C PRO A 45 -5.82 -0.87 -1.62
N ILE A 46 -7.01 -0.68 -1.04
CA ILE A 46 -7.86 -1.79 -0.57
C ILE A 46 -9.26 -1.79 -1.22
N SER A 47 -9.69 -0.66 -1.76
CA SER A 47 -10.91 -0.49 -2.55
C SER A 47 -10.81 0.85 -3.30
N ASN A 48 -11.83 1.19 -4.10
CA ASN A 48 -11.91 2.51 -4.74
C ASN A 48 -11.67 3.63 -3.72
N SER A 49 -10.61 4.41 -3.97
CA SER A 49 -10.19 5.58 -3.19
C SER A 49 -9.90 5.33 -1.70
N LYS A 50 -9.67 4.08 -1.27
CA LYS A 50 -9.27 3.78 0.11
C LYS A 50 -7.88 3.17 0.16
N PHE A 51 -7.06 3.73 1.05
CA PHE A 51 -5.67 3.35 1.21
C PHE A 51 -5.37 2.96 2.66
N LEU A 52 -4.34 2.11 2.83
CA LEU A 52 -3.76 1.76 4.12
C LEU A 52 -2.24 1.93 4.07
N HIS A 53 -1.64 2.21 5.22
CA HIS A 53 -0.21 1.93 5.42
C HIS A 53 -0.02 0.41 5.52
N TYR A 54 1.16 -0.08 5.13
CA TYR A 54 1.55 -1.48 5.32
C TYR A 54 1.31 -2.00 6.76
N PRO A 55 1.83 -1.36 7.84
CA PRO A 55 1.57 -1.84 9.21
C PRO A 55 0.09 -1.81 9.60
N CYS A 56 -0.70 -0.87 9.06
CA CYS A 56 -2.14 -0.81 9.30
C CYS A 56 -2.88 -1.96 8.61
N ALA A 57 -2.50 -2.31 7.37
CA ALA A 57 -3.03 -3.46 6.68
C ALA A 57 -2.73 -4.77 7.42
N VAL A 58 -1.50 -4.94 7.93
CA VAL A 58 -1.11 -6.09 8.77
C VAL A 58 -1.96 -6.15 10.04
N LYS A 59 -2.08 -5.04 10.77
CA LYS A 59 -2.91 -4.96 12.00
C LYS A 59 -4.38 -5.30 11.72
N ARG A 60 -4.91 -4.88 10.58
CA ARG A 60 -6.29 -5.16 10.15
C ARG A 60 -6.50 -6.61 9.69
N GLY A 61 -5.44 -7.40 9.55
CA GLY A 61 -5.52 -8.79 9.08
C GLY A 61 -5.72 -8.91 7.57
N CYS A 62 -5.21 -7.95 6.79
CA CYS A 62 -5.29 -8.04 5.33
C CYS A 62 -4.51 -9.25 4.80
N ARG A 63 -5.05 -9.90 3.77
CA ARG A 63 -4.37 -10.97 3.04
C ARG A 63 -3.55 -10.35 1.91
N PHE A 64 -2.25 -10.61 1.95
CA PHE A 64 -1.26 -10.12 1.00
C PHE A 64 -1.01 -11.19 -0.07
N ASP A 65 -1.16 -10.85 -1.34
CA ASP A 65 -0.79 -11.71 -2.47
C ASP A 65 0.55 -11.23 -3.05
N GLU A 66 1.61 -11.97 -2.76
CA GLU A 66 2.97 -11.63 -3.21
C GLU A 66 3.19 -11.82 -4.72
N ARG A 67 2.30 -12.56 -5.41
CA ARG A 67 2.41 -12.77 -6.86
C ARG A 67 1.96 -11.54 -7.63
N THR A 68 0.96 -10.85 -7.10
CA THR A 68 0.32 -9.69 -7.73
C THR A 68 0.59 -8.38 -6.97
N PHE A 69 1.22 -8.46 -5.80
CA PHE A 69 1.43 -7.37 -4.86
C PHE A 69 0.13 -6.63 -4.49
N THR A 70 -0.96 -7.38 -4.30
CA THR A 70 -2.26 -6.85 -3.86
C THR A 70 -2.60 -7.15 -2.40
N CYS A 71 -3.36 -6.26 -1.79
CA CYS A 71 -3.81 -6.36 -0.40
C CYS A 71 -5.34 -6.49 -0.35
N HIS A 72 -5.83 -7.61 0.17
CA HIS A 72 -7.26 -7.90 0.31
C HIS A 72 -7.69 -7.79 1.77
N VAL A 73 -8.57 -6.84 2.06
CA VAL A 73 -9.17 -6.71 3.39
C VAL A 73 -10.14 -7.87 3.62
N PRO A 74 -10.19 -8.48 4.82
CA PRO A 74 -11.21 -9.47 5.13
C PRO A 74 -12.59 -8.84 4.95
N THR A 75 -13.46 -9.47 4.17
CA THR A 75 -14.89 -9.17 4.20
C THR A 75 -15.37 -9.49 5.60
N SER A 76 -15.74 -8.46 6.38
CA SER A 76 -16.47 -8.68 7.62
C SER A 76 -17.73 -9.48 7.26
N THR A 77 -17.81 -10.72 7.73
CA THR A 77 -19.08 -11.45 7.76
C THR A 77 -20.01 -10.64 8.67
N ILE A 78 -20.97 -9.94 8.06
CA ILE A 78 -22.17 -9.46 8.75
C ILE A 78 -23.31 -10.29 8.20
#